data_AF-A0A8J7GXV0-F1
#
_entry.id   AF-A0A8J7GXV0-F1
#
_cell.length_a   1.000
_cell.length_b   1.000
_cell.length_c   1.000
_cell.angle_alpha   90.00
_cell.angle_beta   90.00
_cell.angle_gamma   90.00
#
_symmetry.space_group_name_H-M   'P 1'
#
loop_
_entity.id
_entity.type
_entity.pdbx_description
1 polymer ?
#
loop_
_entity_poly.entity_id
_entity_poly.type
_entity_poly.pdbx_seq_one_letter_code
_entity_poly.pdbx_strand_id
1 'polypeptide(L)'
;MKAKLLAVLVTSLVSMSSMAVTFDYRHEMRDTTSANYQDRLLISNRFDNGFGLYMEAKWKQHGNDTTPNKPYDEPVSNGTEVTASYLYKFDKTFGLEAGLNFVSDSNSSKYLPYIKGTANITDSLYYGLRY
;
A
#
# COMPACT_ATOMS: atom_id res chain seq x y z
N MET A 1 2.23 -23.26 34.62
CA MET A 1 2.58 -23.08 33.18
C MET A 1 1.42 -22.54 32.34
N LYS A 2 0.17 -23.02 32.49
CA LYS A 2 -0.96 -22.64 31.62
C LYS A 2 -1.31 -21.14 31.61
N ALA A 3 -1.25 -20.47 32.77
CA ALA A 3 -1.52 -19.03 32.88
C ALA A 3 -0.45 -18.14 32.20
N LYS A 4 0.82 -18.58 32.16
CA LYS A 4 1.91 -17.85 31.49
C LYS A 4 1.76 -17.92 29.96
N LEU A 5 1.35 -19.07 29.44
CA LEU A 5 1.11 -19.24 28.00
C LEU A 5 -0.13 -18.46 27.55
N LEU A 6 -1.20 -18.47 28.36
CA LEU A 6 -2.41 -17.68 28.10
C LEU A 6 -2.12 -16.18 28.20
N ALA A 7 -1.31 -15.75 29.18
CA ALA A 7 -0.88 -14.36 29.29
C ALA A 7 -0.08 -13.92 28.06
N VAL A 8 0.88 -14.74 27.56
CA VAL A 8 1.61 -14.45 26.31
C VAL A 8 0.65 -14.33 25.13
N LEU A 9 -0.32 -15.24 24.99
CA LEU A 9 -1.30 -15.26 23.92
C LEU A 9 -2.25 -14.04 23.96
N VAL A 10 -2.68 -13.64 25.16
CA VAL A 10 -3.52 -12.45 25.37
C VAL A 10 -2.71 -11.16 25.19
N THR A 11 -1.47 -11.08 25.67
CA THR A 11 -0.60 -9.92 25.43
C THR A 11 -0.20 -9.78 23.96
N SER A 12 -0.11 -10.89 23.21
CA SER A 12 0.09 -10.83 21.76
C SER A 12 -1.15 -10.35 20.99
N LEU A 13 -2.35 -10.48 21.56
CA LEU A 13 -3.60 -10.03 20.95
C LEU A 13 -3.99 -8.59 21.34
N VAL A 14 -3.46 -8.05 22.44
CA VAL A 14 -3.85 -6.74 23.00
C VAL A 14 -2.85 -5.61 22.68
N SER A 15 -1.84 -5.87 21.84
CA SER A 15 -0.95 -4.82 21.30
C SER A 15 -1.65 -4.01 20.19
N MET A 16 -2.74 -3.33 20.53
CA MET A 16 -3.47 -2.39 19.65
C MET A 16 -3.33 -0.94 20.14
N SER A 17 -2.28 -0.63 20.91
CA SER A 17 -2.01 0.75 21.33
C SER A 17 -1.42 1.53 20.16
N SER A 18 -2.19 2.45 19.58
CA SER A 18 -1.76 3.50 18.64
C SER A 18 -1.43 3.09 17.20
N MET A 19 -2.17 2.15 16.61
CA MET A 19 -2.07 1.90 15.16
C MET A 19 -2.85 2.95 14.38
N ALA A 20 -2.19 4.02 13.93
CA ALA A 20 -2.77 4.92 12.93
C ALA A 20 -2.90 4.15 11.61
N VAL A 21 -4.07 3.56 11.37
CA VAL A 21 -4.43 3.05 10.05
C VAL A 21 -4.75 4.25 9.18
N THR A 22 -4.07 4.34 8.05
CA THR A 22 -4.30 5.41 7.07
C THR A 22 -5.24 4.91 5.98
N PHE A 23 -6.25 5.71 5.68
CA PHE A 23 -7.13 5.54 4.52
C PHE A 23 -6.79 6.66 3.52
N ASP A 24 -6.27 6.29 2.35
CA ASP A 24 -5.91 7.18 1.25
C ASP A 24 -6.84 6.87 0.08
N TYR A 25 -7.78 7.77 -0.20
CA TYR A 25 -8.56 7.75 -1.43
C TYR A 25 -7.95 8.74 -2.42
N ARG A 26 -7.73 8.30 -3.66
CA ARG A 26 -7.20 9.15 -4.72
C ARG A 26 -7.95 8.92 -6.03
N HIS A 27 -8.37 10.02 -6.63
CA HIS A 27 -8.89 10.09 -7.99
C HIS A 27 -7.79 10.64 -8.93
N GLU A 28 -7.53 9.94 -10.03
CA GLU A 28 -6.57 10.31 -11.07
C GLU A 28 -7.30 10.48 -12.40
N MET A 29 -7.15 11.65 -13.04
CA MET A 29 -7.60 11.89 -14.41
C MET A 29 -6.40 11.98 -15.33
N ARG A 30 -6.50 11.36 -16.51
CA ARG A 30 -5.46 11.44 -17.53
C ARG A 30 -5.93 12.29 -18.69
N ASP A 31 -5.01 13.11 -19.21
CA ASP A 31 -5.22 13.86 -20.44
C ASP A 31 -5.10 12.91 -21.65
N THR A 32 -6.17 12.15 -21.90
CA THR A 32 -6.33 11.24 -23.04
C THR A 32 -7.59 11.62 -23.81
N THR A 33 -7.72 11.14 -25.05
CA THR A 33 -8.88 11.44 -25.92
C THR A 33 -10.23 11.12 -25.30
N SER A 34 -10.29 10.14 -24.38
CA SER A 34 -11.52 9.73 -23.68
C SER A 34 -11.66 10.32 -22.27
N ALA A 35 -10.69 11.12 -21.80
CA ALA A 35 -10.64 11.69 -20.45
C ALA A 35 -10.79 10.64 -19.33
N ASN A 36 -10.11 9.50 -19.48
CA ASN A 36 -10.26 8.35 -18.59
C ASN A 36 -9.86 8.67 -17.15
N TYR A 37 -10.67 8.22 -16.19
CA TYR A 37 -10.36 8.29 -14.77
C TYR A 37 -9.91 6.93 -14.18
N GLN A 38 -9.15 7.02 -13.09
CA GLN A 38 -8.76 5.90 -12.23
C GLN A 38 -8.93 6.31 -10.79
N ASP A 39 -9.47 5.40 -9.98
CA ASP A 39 -9.64 5.57 -8.56
C ASP A 39 -8.89 4.48 -7.81
N ARG A 40 -8.44 4.83 -6.61
CA ARG A 40 -7.89 3.86 -5.67
C ARG A 40 -8.29 4.19 -4.24
N LEU A 41 -8.44 3.16 -3.45
CA LEU A 41 -8.50 3.24 -2.00
C LEU A 41 -7.37 2.39 -1.41
N LEU A 42 -6.41 3.04 -0.77
CA LEU A 42 -5.29 2.43 -0.08
C LEU A 42 -5.55 2.48 1.44
N ILE A 43 -5.59 1.30 2.06
CA ILE A 43 -5.62 1.12 3.50
C ILE A 43 -4.24 0.64 3.92
N SER A 44 -3.61 1.34 4.84
CA SER A 44 -2.23 1.03 5.22
C SER A 44 -1.95 1.21 6.70
N ASN A 45 -1.02 0.41 7.20
CA ASN A 45 -0.47 0.58 8.53
C ASN A 45 1.02 0.17 8.57
N ARG A 46 1.81 0.97 9.28
CA ARG A 46 3.19 0.65 9.66
C ARG A 46 3.22 0.50 11.18
N PHE A 47 3.60 -0.68 11.64
CA PHE A 47 3.79 -1.00 13.04
C PHE A 47 5.12 -0.42 13.54
N ASP A 48 5.22 -0.13 14.83
CA ASP A 48 6.45 0.41 15.45
C ASP A 48 7.66 -0.53 15.31
N ASN A 49 7.42 -1.83 15.13
CA ASN A 49 8.47 -2.82 14.87
C ASN A 49 9.01 -2.79 13.42
N GLY A 50 8.52 -1.89 12.57
CA GLY A 50 8.96 -1.73 11.18
C GLY A 50 8.17 -2.57 10.17
N PHE A 51 7.38 -3.54 10.61
CA PHE A 51 6.48 -4.29 9.73
C PHE A 51 5.39 -3.37 9.18
N GLY A 52 5.03 -3.54 7.91
CA GLY A 52 4.01 -2.74 7.24
C GLY A 52 3.09 -3.60 6.39
N LEU A 53 1.79 -3.32 6.47
CA LEU A 53 0.75 -3.95 5.67
C LEU A 53 -0.08 -2.91 4.93
N TYR A 54 -0.35 -3.19 3.66
CA TYR A 54 -1.08 -2.31 2.76
C TYR A 54 -2.06 -3.13 1.93
N MET A 55 -3.24 -2.59 1.71
CA MET A 55 -4.23 -3.12 0.80
C MET A 55 -4.78 -1.99 -0.05
N GLU A 56 -4.67 -2.11 -1.37
CA GLU A 56 -5.12 -1.12 -2.33
C GLU A 56 -6.15 -1.74 -3.26
N ALA A 57 -7.37 -1.21 -3.27
CA ALA A 57 -8.39 -1.55 -4.26
C ALA A 57 -8.40 -0.49 -5.36
N LYS A 58 -8.44 -0.90 -6.62
CA LYS A 58 -8.36 -0.01 -7.79
C LYS A 58 -9.54 -0.26 -8.72
N TRP A 59 -10.15 0.82 -9.19
CA TRP A 59 -11.16 0.79 -10.25
C TRP A 59 -10.91 1.91 -11.24
N LYS A 60 -11.44 1.77 -12.45
CA LYS A 60 -11.22 2.73 -13.53
C LYS A 60 -12.42 2.76 -14.47
N GLN A 61 -12.45 3.75 -15.34
CA GLN A 61 -13.37 3.79 -16.47
C GLN A 61 -13.12 2.61 -17.42
N HIS A 62 -14.19 2.06 -18.00
CA HIS A 62 -14.09 0.97 -18.96
C HIS A 62 -13.29 1.38 -20.21
N GLY A 63 -12.42 0.48 -20.68
CA GLY A 63 -11.49 0.79 -21.78
C GLY A 63 -12.15 0.97 -23.15
N ASN A 64 -13.37 0.45 -23.34
CA ASN A 64 -14.15 0.62 -24.56
C ASN A 64 -15.17 1.75 -24.45
N ASP A 65 -15.12 2.55 -23.38
CA ASP A 65 -15.97 3.72 -23.29
C ASP A 65 -15.54 4.74 -24.35
N THR A 66 -16.47 5.00 -25.28
CA THR A 66 -16.30 5.93 -26.41
C THR A 66 -17.04 7.24 -26.17
N THR A 67 -17.63 7.42 -24.99
CA THR A 67 -18.38 8.61 -24.61
C THR A 67 -17.47 9.57 -23.82
N PRO A 68 -16.87 10.58 -24.48
CA PRO A 68 -16.03 11.54 -23.77
C PRO A 68 -16.86 12.38 -22.78
N ASN A 69 -16.20 12.89 -21.74
CA ASN A 69 -16.74 13.85 -20.76
C ASN A 69 -17.85 13.32 -19.83
N LYS A 70 -17.81 12.04 -19.47
CA LYS A 70 -18.68 11.48 -18.42
C LYS A 70 -17.87 10.91 -17.26
N PRO A 71 -17.60 11.72 -16.22
CA PRO A 71 -16.96 11.23 -15.02
C PRO A 71 -17.81 10.13 -14.36
N TYR A 72 -17.17 9.06 -13.92
CA TYR A 72 -17.82 7.92 -13.24
C TYR A 72 -18.75 7.05 -14.11
N ASP A 73 -18.67 7.16 -15.44
CA ASP A 73 -19.41 6.26 -16.34
C ASP A 73 -18.69 4.89 -16.44
N GLU A 74 -19.48 3.81 -16.49
CA GLU A 74 -19.02 2.42 -16.59
C GLU A 74 -17.79 2.04 -15.74
N PRO A 75 -17.83 2.16 -14.39
CA PRO A 75 -16.71 1.77 -13.54
C PRO A 75 -16.48 0.27 -13.62
N VAL A 76 -15.24 -0.12 -13.94
CA VAL A 76 -14.79 -1.51 -13.93
C VAL A 76 -13.62 -1.70 -12.97
N SER A 77 -13.49 -2.94 -12.47
CA SER A 77 -12.37 -3.31 -11.60
C SER A 77 -11.04 -3.19 -12.34
N ASN A 78 -10.05 -2.59 -11.67
CA ASN A 78 -8.68 -2.45 -12.17
C ASN A 78 -7.67 -3.29 -11.35
N GLY A 79 -8.16 -4.03 -10.36
CA GLY A 79 -7.39 -4.96 -9.54
C GLY A 79 -7.25 -4.54 -8.08
N THR A 80 -6.70 -5.48 -7.31
CA THR A 80 -6.39 -5.35 -5.88
C THR A 80 -4.91 -5.64 -5.67
N GLU A 81 -4.25 -4.86 -4.84
CA GLU A 81 -2.86 -5.05 -4.47
C GLU A 81 -2.73 -5.18 -2.95
N VAL A 82 -2.03 -6.22 -2.50
CA VAL A 82 -1.68 -6.41 -1.09
C VAL A 82 -0.17 -6.35 -0.96
N THR A 83 0.33 -5.51 -0.07
CA THR A 83 1.76 -5.39 0.19
C THR A 83 2.07 -5.77 1.63
N ALA A 84 3.07 -6.62 1.80
CA ALA A 84 3.74 -6.84 3.08
C ALA A 84 5.19 -6.35 2.97
N SER A 85 5.67 -5.69 4.01
CA SER A 85 7.03 -5.12 4.03
C SER A 85 7.61 -5.10 5.44
N TYR A 86 8.93 -5.03 5.52
CA TYR A 86 9.65 -4.79 6.77
C TYR A 86 10.71 -3.71 6.56
N LEU A 87 10.60 -2.62 7.31
CA LEU A 87 11.59 -1.53 7.33
C LEU A 87 12.55 -1.74 8.50
N TYR A 88 13.81 -1.99 8.16
CA TYR A 88 14.92 -1.97 9.09
C TYR A 88 15.59 -0.60 9.06
N LYS A 89 15.64 0.10 10.19
CA LYS A 89 16.39 1.36 10.34
C LYS A 89 17.76 1.03 10.94
N PHE A 90 18.83 1.27 10.19
CA PHE A 90 20.19 1.08 10.70
C PHE A 90 20.53 2.15 11.73
N ASP A 91 20.13 3.38 11.43
CA ASP A 91 20.27 4.55 12.28
C ASP A 91 19.18 5.60 11.92
N LYS A 92 19.39 6.87 12.29
CA LYS A 92 18.46 7.96 11.94
C LYS A 92 18.52 8.38 10.46
N THR A 93 19.61 8.07 9.79
CA THR A 93 19.92 8.44 8.42
C THR A 93 19.49 7.34 7.45
N PHE A 94 19.89 6.10 7.68
CA PHE A 94 19.74 5.00 6.73
C PHE A 94 18.68 3.99 7.15
N GLY A 95 17.83 3.63 6.18
CA GLY A 95 16.83 2.56 6.32
C GLY A 95 16.76 1.68 5.08
N LEU A 96 16.46 0.40 5.28
CA LEU A 96 16.26 -0.58 4.23
C LEU A 96 14.91 -1.26 4.43
N GLU A 97 14.10 -1.25 3.38
CA GLU A 97 12.80 -1.89 3.35
C GLU A 97 12.80 -3.02 2.34
N ALA A 98 12.50 -4.24 2.80
CA ALA A 98 12.21 -5.36 1.94
C ALA A 98 10.70 -5.58 1.91
N GLY A 99 10.12 -5.79 0.74
CA GLY A 99 8.69 -6.00 0.62
C GLY A 99 8.29 -6.85 -0.57
N LEU A 100 7.03 -7.26 -0.56
CA LEU A 100 6.39 -8.04 -1.60
C LEU A 100 5.00 -7.47 -1.85
N ASN A 101 4.74 -7.10 -3.10
CA ASN A 101 3.41 -6.79 -3.56
C ASN A 101 2.82 -8.00 -4.28
N PHE A 102 1.61 -8.37 -3.90
CA PHE A 102 0.78 -9.29 -4.64
C PHE A 102 -0.34 -8.50 -5.31
N VAL A 103 -0.32 -8.45 -6.64
CA VAL A 103 -1.31 -7.72 -7.44
C VAL A 103 -2.18 -8.75 -8.15
N SER A 104 -3.50 -8.62 -8.01
CA SER A 104 -4.47 -9.46 -8.72
C SER A 104 -5.45 -8.57 -9.46
N ASP A 105 -5.57 -8.79 -10.77
CA ASP A 105 -6.57 -8.15 -11.63
C ASP A 105 -7.45 -9.22 -12.29
N SER A 106 -8.38 -8.82 -13.15
CA SER A 106 -9.32 -9.73 -13.81
C SER A 106 -8.63 -10.79 -14.71
N ASN A 107 -7.38 -10.55 -15.10
CA ASN A 107 -6.70 -11.32 -16.14
C ASN A 107 -5.45 -12.05 -15.61
N SER A 108 -4.85 -11.56 -14.53
CA SER A 108 -3.56 -12.05 -14.05
C SER A 108 -3.33 -11.78 -12.56
N SER A 109 -2.41 -12.57 -11.99
CA SER A 109 -1.84 -12.33 -10.66
C SER A 109 -0.33 -12.23 -10.76
N LYS A 110 0.26 -11.21 -10.12
CA LYS A 110 1.68 -10.87 -10.19
C LYS A 110 2.27 -10.76 -8.79
N TYR A 111 3.51 -11.25 -8.65
CA TYR A 111 4.33 -11.06 -7.47
C TYR A 111 5.45 -10.08 -7.81
N LEU A 112 5.50 -8.97 -7.09
CA LEU A 112 6.49 -7.91 -7.28
C LEU A 112 7.27 -7.73 -5.98
N PRO A 113 8.30 -8.56 -5.73
CA PRO A 113 9.23 -8.33 -4.63
C PRO A 113 10.04 -7.07 -4.92
N TYR A 114 10.40 -6.33 -3.87
CA TYR A 114 11.25 -5.17 -4.00
C TYR A 114 12.19 -5.01 -2.81
N ILE A 115 13.26 -4.26 -3.04
CA ILE A 115 14.11 -3.74 -1.98
C ILE A 115 14.28 -2.24 -2.14
N LYS A 116 14.07 -1.49 -1.06
CA LYS A 116 14.11 -0.03 -1.06
C LYS A 116 15.09 0.48 -0.01
N GLY A 117 16.14 1.16 -0.47
CA GLY A 117 17.04 1.91 0.39
C GLY A 117 16.54 3.34 0.57
N THR A 118 16.70 3.89 1.78
CA THR A 118 16.35 5.27 2.13
C THR A 118 17.49 5.94 2.89
N ALA A 119 17.71 7.22 2.62
CA ALA A 119 18.70 8.07 3.28
C ALA A 119 18.08 9.43 3.63
N ASN A 120 17.93 9.73 4.91
CA ASN A 120 17.48 11.03 5.41
C ASN A 120 18.65 12.01 5.41
N ILE A 121 18.67 12.95 4.45
CA ILE A 121 19.75 13.93 4.28
C ILE A 121 19.63 15.02 5.36
N THR A 122 18.40 15.42 5.67
CA THR A 122 18.05 16.32 6.78
C THR A 122 16.73 15.86 7.40
N ASP A 123 16.26 16.51 8.46
CA ASP A 123 14.97 16.18 9.09
C ASP A 123 13.76 16.36 8.15
N SER A 124 13.88 17.17 7.09
CA SER A 124 12.81 17.45 6.12
C SER A 124 13.10 16.98 4.70
N LEU A 125 14.27 16.37 4.45
CA LEU A 125 14.69 15.92 3.12
C LEU A 125 15.25 14.51 3.20
N TYR A 126 14.66 13.60 2.43
CA TYR A 126 15.16 12.25 2.27
C TYR A 126 15.26 11.87 0.79
N TYR A 127 16.13 10.90 0.50
CA TYR A 127 16.23 10.24 -0.79
C TYR A 127 15.88 8.75 -0.64
N GLY A 128 15.29 8.16 -1.68
CA GLY A 128 14.97 6.74 -1.70
C GLY A 128 15.16 6.13 -3.08
N LEU A 129 15.66 4.90 -3.10
CA LEU A 129 15.83 4.10 -4.31
C LEU A 129 15.20 2.73 -4.10
N ARG A 130 14.41 2.25 -5.06
CA ARG A 130 13.76 0.93 -5.03
C ARG A 130 14.09 0.17 -6.31
N TYR A 131 14.51 -1.10 -6.15
CA TYR A 131 14.54 -2.10 -7.22
C TYR A 131 13.32 -3.01 -7.07
#